data_AF-A0A7J4PU66-F1
#
_entry.id   AF-A0A7J4PU66-F1
#
_cell.length_a   1.000
_cell.length_b   1.000
_cell.length_c   1.000
_cell.angle_alpha   90.00
_cell.angle_beta   90.00
_cell.angle_gamma   90.00
#
_symmetry.space_group_name_H-M   'P 1'
#
loop_
_entity.id
_entity.type
_entity.pdbx_description
1 polymer ?
#
loop_
_entity_poly.entity_id
_entity_poly.type
_entity_poly.pdbx_seq_one_letter_code
_entity_poly.pdbx_strand_id
1 'polypeptide(L)'
;MDGTKISLNDGSTLKDALDAGGISPQKDAIIGIVKDRDKEARETNSYWLNTTKGKLRIELLDTRIQDAWHEAVGQIAGLKARWSDGAAVAFGP
;
A
#
# COMPACT_ATOMS: atom_id res chain seq x y z
N MET A 1 -10.52 -10.73 -1.46
CA MET A 1 -11.04 -9.45 -1.96
C MET A 1 -10.91 -9.48 -3.47
N ASP A 2 -12.00 -9.32 -4.19
CA ASP A 2 -12.09 -9.29 -5.65
C ASP A 2 -11.68 -7.93 -6.25
N GLY A 3 -11.58 -6.89 -5.41
CA GLY A 3 -11.07 -5.57 -5.81
C GLY A 3 -12.11 -4.70 -6.54
N THR A 4 -13.37 -5.11 -6.52
CA THR A 4 -14.48 -4.38 -7.16
C THR A 4 -14.71 -3.04 -6.46
N LYS A 5 -14.69 -1.95 -7.23
CA LYS A 5 -15.00 -0.60 -6.73
C LYS A 5 -16.47 -0.29 -6.97
N ILE A 6 -17.16 0.16 -5.93
CA ILE A 6 -18.58 0.49 -5.95
C ILE A 6 -18.74 1.92 -5.41
N SER A 7 -19.49 2.76 -6.14
CA SER A 7 -19.84 4.11 -5.69
C SER A 7 -21.17 4.08 -4.97
N LEU A 8 -21.24 4.72 -3.80
CA LEU A 8 -22.44 4.83 -2.98
C LEU A 8 -22.67 6.29 -2.61
N ASN A 9 -23.93 6.62 -2.29
CA ASN A 9 -24.27 7.97 -1.86
C ASN A 9 -23.86 8.20 -0.40
N ASP A 10 -23.70 9.46 -0.02
CA ASP A 10 -23.46 9.81 1.38
C ASP A 10 -24.61 9.32 2.26
N GLY A 11 -24.27 8.72 3.41
CA GLY A 11 -25.23 8.12 4.33
C GLY A 11 -25.68 6.70 3.97
N SER A 12 -25.16 6.10 2.88
CA SER A 12 -25.43 4.70 2.56
C SER A 12 -24.96 3.73 3.65
N THR A 13 -25.69 2.63 3.77
CA THR A 13 -25.45 1.58 4.75
C THR A 13 -24.58 0.46 4.19
N LEU A 14 -24.07 -0.42 5.07
CA LEU A 14 -23.37 -1.64 4.66
C LEU A 14 -24.27 -2.53 3.76
N LYS A 15 -25.58 -2.55 4.01
CA LYS A 15 -26.53 -3.31 3.20
C LYS A 15 -26.56 -2.80 1.76
N ASP A 16 -26.63 -1.48 1.58
CA ASP A 16 -26.63 -0.86 0.25
C ASP A 16 -25.35 -1.20 -0.53
N ALA A 17 -24.21 -1.29 0.16
CA ALA A 17 -22.95 -1.71 -0.42
C ALA A 17 -22.95 -3.17 -0.89
N LEU A 18 -23.51 -4.08 -0.10
CA LEU A 18 -23.63 -5.50 -0.44
C LEU A 18 -24.59 -5.70 -1.62
N ASP A 19 -25.73 -5.02 -1.60
CA ASP A 19 -26.74 -5.08 -2.65
C ASP A 19 -26.17 -4.56 -3.98
N ALA A 20 -25.45 -3.43 -3.97
CA ALA A 20 -24.79 -2.88 -5.15
C ALA A 20 -23.66 -3.78 -5.70
N GLY A 21 -23.03 -4.58 -4.83
CA GLY A 21 -22.02 -5.57 -5.22
C GLY A 21 -22.59 -6.91 -5.66
N GLY A 22 -23.92 -7.11 -5.58
CA GLY A 22 -24.56 -8.41 -5.83
C GLY A 22 -24.15 -9.48 -4.81
N ILE A 23 -23.76 -9.08 -3.60
CA ILE A 23 -23.25 -9.97 -2.56
C ILE A 23 -24.39 -10.33 -1.60
N SER A 24 -24.68 -11.62 -1.47
CA SER A 24 -25.61 -12.15 -0.47
C SER A 24 -24.85 -13.04 0.52
N PRO A 25 -24.43 -12.51 1.68
CA PRO A 25 -23.72 -13.30 2.69
C PRO A 25 -24.60 -14.44 3.19
N GLN A 26 -24.00 -15.60 3.47
CA GLN A 26 -24.71 -16.71 4.11
C GLN A 26 -25.21 -16.30 5.50
N LYS A 27 -26.26 -16.98 5.98
CA LYS A 27 -26.71 -16.84 7.37
C LYS A 27 -25.52 -17.12 8.29
N ASP A 28 -25.31 -16.24 9.26
CA ASP A 28 -24.19 -16.24 10.22
C ASP A 28 -22.81 -15.85 9.65
N ALA A 29 -22.76 -15.25 8.46
CA ALA A 29 -21.52 -14.68 7.92
C ALA A 29 -21.00 -13.51 8.78
N ILE A 30 -19.69 -13.52 9.03
CA ILE A 30 -18.98 -12.41 9.67
C ILE A 30 -18.41 -11.49 8.59
N ILE A 31 -18.74 -10.20 8.67
CA ILE A 31 -18.24 -9.17 7.76
C ILE A 31 -17.20 -8.31 8.48
N GLY A 32 -15.96 -8.34 7.99
CA GLY A 32 -14.90 -7.43 8.43
C GLY A 32 -14.83 -6.19 7.56
N ILE A 33 -15.03 -5.01 8.14
CA ILE A 33 -14.86 -3.73 7.43
C ILE A 33 -13.46 -3.20 7.70
N VAL A 34 -12.64 -3.13 6.66
CA VAL A 34 -11.34 -2.46 6.71
C VAL A 34 -11.53 -1.07 6.14
N LYS A 35 -11.65 -0.08 7.02
CA LYS A 35 -11.56 1.33 6.61
C LYS A 35 -10.08 1.61 6.35
N ASP A 36 -9.73 1.93 5.11
CA ASP A 36 -8.45 2.59 4.84
C ASP A 36 -8.45 3.85 5.70
N ARG A 37 -7.71 3.79 6.81
CA ARG A 37 -7.29 5.01 7.48
C ARG A 37 -6.34 5.65 6.50
N ASP A 38 -6.55 6.93 6.21
CA ASP A 38 -5.51 7.77 5.62
C ASP A 38 -4.20 7.34 6.25
N LYS A 39 -3.25 6.92 5.41
CA LYS A 39 -2.00 6.30 5.80
C LYS A 39 -1.26 7.23 6.76
N GLU A 40 -1.59 7.17 8.04
CA GLU A 40 -0.56 7.25 9.05
C GLU A 40 0.29 6.03 8.74
N ALA A 41 1.41 6.29 8.07
CA ALA A 41 2.52 5.38 7.90
C ALA A 41 3.08 5.03 9.28
N ARG A 42 2.25 4.41 10.13
CA ARG A 42 2.67 3.76 11.35
C ARG A 42 3.33 2.47 10.90
N GLU A 43 4.67 2.52 10.88
CA GLU A 43 5.53 1.38 11.15
C GLU A 43 5.50 0.24 10.12
N THR A 44 5.37 0.55 8.84
CA THR A 44 5.66 -0.49 7.83
C THR A 44 7.16 -0.58 7.62
N ASN A 45 7.81 -1.56 8.26
CA ASN A 45 9.22 -1.92 8.07
C ASN A 45 9.52 -2.55 6.71
N SER A 46 8.61 -2.41 5.73
CA SER A 46 8.75 -3.00 4.40
C SER A 46 8.29 -2.00 3.35
N TYR A 47 9.17 -1.69 2.41
CA TYR A 47 8.94 -0.73 1.34
C TYR A 47 9.16 -1.38 -0.03
N TRP A 48 8.37 -0.96 -1.01
CA TRP A 48 8.53 -1.36 -2.40
C TRP A 48 9.01 -0.17 -3.22
N LEU A 49 10.17 -0.33 -3.86
CA LEU A 49 10.69 0.61 -4.85
C LEU A 49 10.40 0.08 -6.25
N ASN A 50 9.63 0.84 -7.02
CA ASN A 50 9.40 0.55 -8.43
C ASN A 50 10.56 1.13 -9.26
N THR A 51 11.19 0.29 -10.08
CA THR A 51 12.26 0.68 -11.01
C THR A 51 11.86 0.36 -12.44
N THR A 52 12.60 0.87 -13.43
CA THR A 52 12.41 0.52 -14.84
C THR A 52 12.70 -0.94 -15.17
N LYS A 53 13.36 -1.68 -14.26
CA LYS A 53 13.77 -3.08 -14.44
C LYS A 53 13.01 -4.05 -13.53
N GLY A 54 12.08 -3.56 -12.71
CA GLY A 54 11.30 -4.39 -11.80
C GLY A 54 11.08 -3.73 -10.43
N LYS A 55 10.63 -4.51 -9.47
CA LYS A 55 10.35 -4.05 -8.11
C LYS A 55 11.43 -4.54 -7.16
N LEU A 56 11.98 -3.62 -6.36
CA LEU A 56 12.89 -3.94 -5.28
C LEU A 56 12.14 -3.81 -3.94
N ARG A 57 12.33 -4.79 -3.07
CA ARG A 57 11.79 -4.77 -1.72
C ARG A 57 12.89 -4.37 -0.75
N ILE A 58 12.62 -3.39 0.09
CA ILE A 58 13.46 -3.03 1.24
C ILE A 58 12.73 -3.48 2.49
N GLU A 59 13.41 -4.25 3.33
CA GLU A 59 12.96 -4.56 4.68
C GLU A 59 13.89 -3.88 5.69
N LEU A 60 13.30 -3.16 6.63
CA LEU A 60 14.01 -2.54 7.74
C LEU A 60 14.07 -3.52 8.90
N LEU A 61 15.28 -3.94 9.24
CA LEU A 61 15.50 -4.77 10.41
C LEU A 61 15.14 -4.00 11.69
N ASP A 62 14.65 -4.71 12.71
CA ASP A 62 14.30 -4.17 14.02
C ASP A 62 15.54 -3.70 14.79
N THR A 63 15.99 -2.52 14.40
CA THR A 63 17.19 -1.81 14.88
C THR A 63 16.92 -0.31 14.78
N ARG A 64 17.87 0.51 15.24
CA ARG A 64 17.80 1.99 15.12
C ARG A 64 17.66 2.52 13.68
N ILE A 65 17.79 1.66 12.66
CA ILE A 65 17.55 2.04 11.27
C ILE A 65 16.10 2.42 11.00
N GLN A 66 15.13 1.86 11.75
CA GLN A 66 13.72 2.18 11.56
C GLN A 66 13.45 3.64 11.92
N ASP A 67 13.96 4.11 13.07
CA ASP A 67 13.82 5.49 13.51
C ASP A 67 14.46 6.46 12.50
N ALA A 68 15.73 6.19 12.13
CA ALA A 68 16.45 7.01 11.15
C ALA A 68 15.75 7.02 9.78
N TRP A 69 15.17 5.90 9.36
CA TRP A 69 14.43 5.80 8.12
C TRP A 69 13.12 6.60 8.18
N HIS A 70 12.35 6.46 9.26
CA HIS A 70 11.09 7.18 9.42
C HIS A 70 11.28 8.71 9.46
N GLU A 71 12.38 9.20 10.03
CA GLU A 71 12.75 10.62 10.02
C GLU A 71 13.13 11.13 8.61
N ALA A 72 13.83 10.30 7.83
CA ALA A 72 14.37 10.70 6.53
C ALA A 72 13.40 10.49 5.35
N VAL A 73 12.52 9.47 5.40
CA VAL A 73 11.76 9.00 4.24
C VAL A 73 10.87 10.09 3.62
N GLY A 74 10.27 10.95 4.44
CA GLY A 74 9.46 12.07 3.97
C GLY A 74 10.25 13.10 3.15
N GLN A 75 11.55 13.23 3.43
CA GLN A 75 12.45 14.16 2.73
C GLN A 75 12.95 13.59 1.39
N ILE A 76 12.89 12.27 1.23
CA ILE A 76 13.36 11.56 0.03
C ILE A 76 12.21 11.37 -0.98
N ALA A 77 10.96 11.39 -0.53
CA ALA A 77 9.79 11.23 -1.38
C ALA A 77 9.77 12.24 -2.54
N GLY A 78 9.62 11.74 -3.77
CA GLY A 78 9.60 12.56 -4.99
C GLY A 78 10.98 12.92 -5.56
N LEU A 79 12.07 12.64 -4.84
CA LEU A 79 13.42 12.83 -5.35
C LEU A 79 13.82 11.69 -6.30
N LYS A 80 14.72 12.00 -7.26
CA LYS A 80 15.24 11.04 -8.23
C LYS A 80 16.56 10.48 -7.75
N ALA A 81 16.70 9.16 -7.77
CA ALA A 81 17.96 8.46 -7.52
C ALA A 81 18.39 7.64 -8.74
N ARG A 82 19.70 7.47 -8.91
CA ARG A 82 20.31 6.54 -9.87
C ARG A 82 21.15 5.53 -9.08
N TRP A 83 20.94 4.25 -9.35
CA TRP A 83 21.67 3.14 -8.71
C TRP A 83 22.85 2.75 -9.60
N SER A 84 23.99 2.37 -8.99
CA SER A 84 25.26 2.25 -9.73
C SER A 84 26.11 1.03 -9.41
N ASP A 85 25.61 -0.03 -8.77
CA ASP A 85 26.44 -1.20 -8.45
C ASP A 85 26.48 -2.29 -9.55
N GLY A 86 27.53 -3.13 -9.49
CA GLY A 86 28.28 -3.66 -10.64
C GLY A 86 27.59 -4.65 -11.60
N ALA A 87 26.33 -4.99 -11.38
CA ALA A 87 25.51 -5.79 -12.30
C ALA A 87 24.34 -5.00 -12.92
N ALA A 88 24.20 -3.71 -12.57
CA ALA A 88 23.07 -2.90 -12.97
C ALA A 88 23.26 -2.32 -14.38
N VAL A 89 22.76 -3.02 -15.39
CA VAL A 89 22.49 -2.39 -16.70
C VAL A 89 21.09 -1.76 -16.67
N ALA A 90 21.04 -0.50 -16.26
CA ALA A 90 19.86 0.34 -16.38
C ALA A 90 19.90 1.11 -17.71
N PHE A 91 19.36 0.51 -18.78
CA PHE A 91 18.92 1.30 -19.94
C PHE A 91 17.65 2.07 -19.54
N GLY A 92 17.79 3.39 -19.40
CA GLY A 92 16.71 4.34 -19.72
C GLY A 92 16.60 4.49 -21.25
N PRO A 93 15.66 5.30 -21.78
CA PRO A 93 15.39 5.34 -23.22
C PRO A 93 16.64 5.54 -24.07
#